data_AF-A0A1I8C1C3-F1
#
_entry.id   AF-A0A1I8C1C3-F1
#
_cell.length_a   1.000
_cell.length_b   1.000
_cell.length_c   1.000
_cell.angle_alpha   90.00
_cell.angle_beta   90.00
_cell.angle_gamma   90.00
#
_symmetry.space_group_name_H-M   'P 1'
#
loop_
_entity.id
_entity.type
_entity.pdbx_description
1 polymer ?
#
loop_
_entity_poly.entity_id
_entity_poly.type
_entity_poly.pdbx_seq_one_letter_code
_entity_poly.pdbx_strand_id
1 'polypeptide(L)'
;MAIHFASLLDPSRLYQDRQWAICMFDDLIEFGGPASLQYQHLFLQPLVNALSDKHSEVRQAAAYGCGIMALKGGQIYEKHCAQLIQPLIASIERSDARSTEENSSATENSISAIAKILKYNSAGLNVHEFLPRFISWLPVWNDHEEVPYVYDYFCDLVEAQHPALQGDPSRIFQVA
;
A
#
# COMPACT_ATOMS: atom_id res chain seq x y z
N MET A 1 7.10 2.68 26.61
CA MET A 1 7.49 1.65 25.61
C MET A 1 7.25 2.15 24.18
N ALA A 2 6.02 2.53 23.80
CA ALA A 2 5.71 3.04 22.45
C ALA A 2 6.57 4.24 21.99
N ILE A 3 6.91 5.16 22.88
CA ILE A 3 7.76 6.33 22.57
C ILE A 3 9.20 5.92 22.17
N HIS A 4 9.74 4.84 22.73
CA HIS A 4 11.07 4.38 22.38
C HIS A 4 11.10 3.78 20.97
N PHE A 5 10.05 3.06 20.58
CA PHE A 5 9.93 2.52 19.21
C PHE A 5 9.69 3.63 18.18
N ALA A 6 8.88 4.64 18.50
CA ALA A 6 8.70 5.78 17.62
C ALA A 6 10.03 6.52 17.32
N SER A 7 11.00 6.49 18.25
CA SER A 7 12.31 7.10 18.03
C SER A 7 13.19 6.37 16.99
N LEU A 8 12.87 5.11 16.67
CA LEU A 8 13.55 4.34 15.63
C LEU A 8 13.14 4.79 14.21
N LEU A 9 12.00 5.47 14.09
CA LEU A 9 11.51 6.05 12.83
C LEU A 9 12.25 7.33 12.42
N ASP A 10 13.18 7.83 13.25
CA ASP A 10 13.97 9.01 12.94
C ASP A 10 14.76 8.81 11.63
N PRO A 11 14.68 9.73 10.64
CA PRO A 11 15.38 9.58 9.36
C PRO A 11 16.91 9.45 9.46
N SER A 12 17.51 9.88 10.59
CA SER A 12 18.95 9.73 10.86
C SER A 12 19.36 8.32 11.31
N ARG A 13 18.40 7.45 11.64
CA ARG A 13 18.65 6.06 12.04
C ARG A 13 19.04 5.18 10.84
N LEU A 14 19.52 3.98 11.14
CA LEU A 14 19.74 2.96 10.12
C LEU A 14 18.40 2.58 9.47
N TYR A 15 18.43 2.18 8.20
CA TYR A 15 17.19 1.84 7.50
C TYR A 15 16.50 0.63 8.13
N GLN A 16 17.26 -0.31 8.69
CA GLN A 16 16.72 -1.45 9.41
C GLN A 16 15.93 -1.02 10.65
N ASP A 17 16.42 -0.04 11.42
CA ASP A 17 15.69 0.48 12.58
C ASP A 17 14.32 1.03 12.15
N ARG A 18 14.30 1.81 11.06
CA ARG A 18 13.06 2.38 10.52
C ARG A 18 12.12 1.28 10.01
N GLN A 19 12.64 0.36 9.20
CA GLN A 19 11.87 -0.76 8.65
C GLN A 19 11.20 -1.57 9.77
N TRP A 20 11.97 -1.99 10.78
CA TRP A 20 11.46 -2.82 11.86
C TRP A 20 10.45 -2.07 12.73
N ALA A 21 10.69 -0.78 12.98
CA ALA A 21 9.72 0.05 13.68
C ALA A 21 8.39 0.16 12.91
N ILE A 22 8.43 0.29 11.58
CA ILE A 22 7.23 0.29 10.74
C ILE A 22 6.52 -1.07 10.85
N CYS A 23 7.22 -2.20 10.68
CA CYS A 23 6.61 -3.53 10.82
C CYS A 23 5.89 -3.73 12.16
N MET A 24 6.45 -3.20 13.26
CA MET A 24 5.78 -3.24 14.56
C MET A 24 4.48 -2.40 14.59
N PHE A 25 4.43 -1.27 13.89
CA PHE A 25 3.21 -0.50 13.75
C PHE A 25 2.21 -1.16 12.80
N ASP A 26 2.69 -1.88 11.79
CA ASP A 26 1.85 -2.69 10.91
C ASP A 26 1.12 -3.78 11.73
N ASP A 27 1.85 -4.50 12.59
CA ASP A 27 1.28 -5.48 13.53
C ASP A 27 0.28 -4.82 14.50
N LEU A 28 0.59 -3.61 15.00
CA LEU A 28 -0.33 -2.88 15.86
C LEU A 28 -1.64 -2.57 15.15
N ILE A 29 -1.61 -2.21 13.87
CA ILE A 29 -2.80 -1.94 13.06
C ILE A 29 -3.53 -3.25 12.76
N GLU A 30 -2.82 -4.29 12.34
CA GLU A 30 -3.40 -5.58 11.96
C GLU A 30 -4.13 -6.25 13.11
N PHE A 31 -3.47 -6.37 14.27
CA PHE A 31 -3.97 -7.11 15.42
C PHE A 31 -4.68 -6.22 16.44
N GLY A 32 -4.47 -4.91 16.40
CA GLY A 32 -5.16 -3.93 17.24
C GLY A 32 -6.42 -3.34 16.62
N GLY A 33 -6.59 -3.42 15.30
CA GLY A 33 -7.78 -2.93 14.59
C GLY A 33 -8.11 -1.46 14.94
N PRO A 34 -9.38 -1.09 15.14
CA PRO A 34 -9.78 0.28 15.47
C PRO A 34 -9.11 0.87 16.72
N ALA A 35 -8.70 0.03 17.69
CA ALA A 35 -8.05 0.49 18.91
C ALA A 35 -6.63 1.05 18.64
N SER A 36 -6.01 0.67 17.53
CA SER A 36 -4.68 1.17 17.15
C SER A 36 -4.67 2.68 16.84
N LEU A 37 -5.82 3.26 16.47
CA LEU A 37 -5.92 4.67 16.07
C LEU A 37 -5.56 5.65 17.19
N GLN A 38 -5.68 5.26 18.46
CA GLN A 38 -5.24 6.11 19.58
C GLN A 38 -3.74 6.44 19.52
N TYR A 39 -2.95 5.59 18.84
CA TYR A 39 -1.50 5.74 18.66
C TYR A 39 -1.12 6.39 17.33
N GLN A 40 -2.09 6.85 16.53
CA GLN A 40 -1.87 7.37 15.19
C GLN A 40 -0.80 8.47 15.09
N HIS A 41 -0.68 9.30 16.14
CA HIS A 41 0.30 10.38 16.23
C HIS A 41 1.75 9.88 16.26
N LEU A 42 1.97 8.58 16.54
CA LEU A 42 3.29 7.96 16.57
C LEU A 42 3.71 7.40 15.21
N PHE A 43 2.78 6.99 14.36
CA PHE A 43 3.11 6.19 13.17
C PHE A 43 2.55 6.73 11.85
N LEU A 44 1.44 7.49 11.82
CA LEU A 44 0.83 7.89 10.56
C LEU A 44 1.78 8.71 9.69
N GLN A 45 2.25 9.84 10.19
CA GLN A 45 3.14 10.70 9.39
C GLN A 45 4.47 10.03 9.05
N PRO A 46 5.14 9.30 9.98
CA PRO A 46 6.32 8.52 9.62
C PRO A 46 6.07 7.48 8.52
N LEU A 47 4.93 6.77 8.55
CA LEU A 47 4.58 5.78 7.54
C LEU A 47 4.36 6.43 6.17
N VAL A 48 3.69 7.58 6.10
CA VAL A 48 3.58 8.36 4.85
C VAL A 48 4.95 8.78 4.32
N ASN A 49 5.83 9.26 5.20
CA ASN A 49 7.17 9.70 4.80
C ASN A 49 8.00 8.52 4.26
N ALA A 50 7.89 7.35 4.90
CA ALA A 50 8.61 6.13 4.58
C ALA A 50 8.29 5.58 3.18
N LEU A 51 7.12 5.88 2.61
CA LEU A 51 6.79 5.56 1.21
C LEU A 51 7.74 6.19 0.19
N SER A 52 8.44 7.26 0.58
CA SER A 52 9.44 7.93 -0.27
C SER A 52 10.90 7.63 0.14
N ASP A 53 11.12 6.70 1.06
CA ASP A 53 12.47 6.32 1.52
C ASP A 53 13.34 5.82 0.36
N LYS A 54 14.65 6.06 0.45
CA LYS A 54 15.61 5.59 -0.55
C LYS A 54 15.78 4.07 -0.54
N HIS A 55 15.53 3.42 0.61
CA HIS A 55 15.62 1.97 0.77
C HIS A 55 14.28 1.32 0.44
N SER A 56 14.29 0.33 -0.47
CA SER A 56 13.09 -0.40 -0.88
C SER A 56 12.44 -1.13 0.28
N GLU A 57 13.21 -1.66 1.21
CA GLU A 57 12.71 -2.41 2.37
C GLU A 57 11.85 -1.54 3.29
N VAL A 58 12.24 -0.26 3.45
CA VAL A 58 11.47 0.71 4.23
C VAL A 58 10.18 1.10 3.48
N ARG A 59 10.25 1.29 2.16
CA ARG A 59 9.06 1.57 1.33
C ARG A 59 8.09 0.40 1.33
N GLN A 60 8.59 -0.83 1.26
CA GLN A 60 7.79 -2.05 1.27
C GLN A 60 7.02 -2.17 2.58
N ALA A 61 7.69 -2.04 3.74
CA ALA A 61 7.02 -2.04 5.05
C ALA A 61 5.95 -0.94 5.14
N ALA A 62 6.27 0.28 4.72
CA ALA A 62 5.31 1.39 4.75
C ALA A 62 4.08 1.14 3.87
N ALA A 63 4.28 0.60 2.67
CA ALA A 63 3.20 0.23 1.76
C ALA A 63 2.34 -0.89 2.33
N TYR A 64 2.94 -1.92 2.90
CA TYR A 64 2.23 -3.00 3.59
C TYR A 64 1.31 -2.45 4.69
N GLY A 65 1.85 -1.61 5.59
CA GLY A 65 1.09 -0.93 6.63
C GLY A 65 -0.10 -0.10 6.12
N CYS A 66 0.07 0.60 4.99
CA CYS A 66 -1.04 1.30 4.32
C CYS A 66 -2.16 0.33 3.91
N GLY A 67 -1.80 -0.81 3.33
CA GLY A 67 -2.75 -1.83 2.90
C GLY A 67 -3.48 -2.47 4.09
N ILE A 68 -2.74 -2.79 5.14
CA ILE A 68 -3.30 -3.34 6.39
C ILE A 68 -4.24 -2.36 7.08
N MET A 69 -3.93 -1.06 7.04
CA MET A 69 -4.83 -0.02 7.55
C MET A 69 -6.21 -0.07 6.88
N ALA A 70 -6.26 -0.27 5.56
CA ALA A 70 -7.51 -0.43 4.84
C ALA A 70 -8.21 -1.76 5.15
N LEU A 71 -7.44 -2.85 5.18
CA LEU A 71 -7.97 -4.21 5.32
C LEU A 71 -8.45 -4.55 6.75
N LYS A 72 -7.74 -4.07 7.78
CA LYS A 72 -7.90 -4.48 9.18
C LYS A 72 -8.17 -3.32 10.15
N GLY A 73 -7.77 -2.10 9.80
CA GLY A 73 -7.98 -0.92 10.65
C GLY A 73 -9.46 -0.56 10.83
N GLY A 74 -10.31 -0.91 9.86
CA GLY A 74 -11.75 -0.63 9.86
C GLY A 74 -12.10 0.79 9.38
N GLN A 75 -13.40 1.10 9.34
CA GLN A 75 -13.92 2.35 8.76
C GLN A 75 -13.42 3.62 9.48
N ILE A 76 -12.92 3.51 10.71
CA ILE A 76 -12.35 4.65 11.43
C ILE A 76 -11.11 5.24 10.73
N TYR A 77 -10.44 4.45 9.88
CA TYR A 77 -9.29 4.88 9.09
C TYR A 77 -9.66 5.49 7.73
N GLU A 78 -10.94 5.60 7.36
CA GLU A 78 -11.38 6.03 6.03
C GLU A 78 -10.68 7.29 5.51
N LYS A 79 -10.63 8.34 6.34
CA LYS A 79 -9.96 9.59 5.98
C LYS A 79 -8.46 9.41 5.74
N HIS A 80 -7.81 8.55 6.51
CA HIS A 80 -6.39 8.25 6.36
C HIS A 80 -6.14 7.42 5.10
N CYS A 81 -6.93 6.37 4.86
CA CYS A 81 -6.86 5.58 3.62
C CYS A 81 -6.99 6.45 2.36
N ALA A 82 -7.92 7.41 2.36
CA ALA A 82 -8.07 8.34 1.25
C ALA A 82 -6.83 9.24 1.04
N GLN A 83 -6.19 9.68 2.13
CA GLN A 83 -4.98 10.50 2.09
C GLN A 83 -3.74 9.73 1.62
N LEU A 84 -3.71 8.40 1.78
CA LEU A 84 -2.58 7.55 1.41
C LEU A 84 -2.48 7.27 -0.10
N ILE A 85 -3.56 7.48 -0.87
CA ILE A 85 -3.59 7.18 -2.31
C ILE A 85 -2.49 7.92 -3.07
N GLN A 86 -2.34 9.22 -2.89
CA GLN A 86 -1.35 10.01 -3.65
C GLN A 86 0.10 9.65 -3.28
N PRO A 87 0.48 9.50 -1.99
CA PRO A 87 1.79 8.96 -1.61
C PRO A 87 2.09 7.58 -2.19
N LEU A 88 1.12 6.67 -2.20
CA LEU A 88 1.29 5.33 -2.78
C LEU A 88 1.50 5.39 -4.29
N ILE A 89 0.72 6.21 -5.01
CA ILE A 89 0.92 6.47 -6.44
C ILE A 89 2.33 7.00 -6.71
N ALA A 90 2.80 7.95 -5.92
CA ALA A 90 4.15 8.50 -6.07
C ALA A 90 5.24 7.44 -5.84
N SER A 91 5.02 6.48 -4.93
CA SER A 91 5.90 5.33 -4.72
C SER A 91 5.93 4.39 -5.95
N ILE A 92 4.76 4.12 -6.54
CA ILE A 92 4.62 3.24 -7.72
C ILE A 92 5.28 3.84 -8.97
N GLU A 93 5.19 5.15 -9.13
CA GLU A 93 5.64 5.85 -10.34
C GLU A 93 7.04 6.45 -10.24
N ARG A 94 7.83 6.01 -9.26
CA ARG A 94 9.24 6.37 -9.20
C ARG A 94 9.96 5.90 -10.46
N SER A 95 10.94 6.67 -10.91
CA SER A 95 11.75 6.33 -12.08
C SER A 95 12.52 5.02 -11.93
N ASP A 96 12.78 4.59 -10.69
CA ASP A 96 13.49 3.36 -10.33
C ASP A 96 12.57 2.25 -9.79
N ALA A 97 11.24 2.42 -9.85
CA ALA A 97 10.25 1.56 -9.18
C ALA A 97 10.40 0.06 -9.49
N ARG A 98 10.84 -0.29 -10.71
CA ARG A 98 11.04 -1.69 -11.14
C ARG A 98 12.47 -1.96 -11.64
N SER A 99 13.46 -1.21 -11.14
CA SER A 99 14.87 -1.33 -11.60
C SER A 99 15.63 -2.51 -10.98
N THR A 100 15.18 -2.99 -9.82
CA THR A 100 15.70 -4.19 -9.13
C THR A 100 14.55 -5.04 -8.62
N GLU A 101 14.82 -6.26 -8.17
CA GLU A 101 13.82 -7.14 -7.57
C GLU A 101 13.24 -6.53 -6.28
N GLU A 102 14.09 -5.96 -5.43
CA GLU A 102 13.67 -5.33 -4.16
C GLU A 102 12.82 -4.08 -4.42
N ASN A 103 13.19 -3.27 -5.41
CA ASN A 103 12.38 -2.13 -5.84
C ASN A 103 11.02 -2.60 -6.38
N SER A 104 11.01 -3.69 -7.15
CA SER A 104 9.77 -4.28 -7.68
C SER A 104 8.86 -4.77 -6.56
N SER A 105 9.37 -5.48 -5.55
CA SER A 105 8.58 -5.94 -4.39
C SER A 105 7.98 -4.78 -3.60
N ALA A 106 8.74 -3.69 -3.37
CA ALA A 106 8.22 -2.49 -2.71
C ALA A 106 7.12 -1.79 -3.54
N THR A 107 7.28 -1.76 -4.86
CA THR A 107 6.29 -1.22 -5.79
C THR A 107 5.02 -2.06 -5.82
N GLU A 108 5.15 -3.39 -5.84
CA GLU A 108 4.00 -4.31 -5.81
C GLU A 108 3.23 -4.24 -4.50
N ASN A 109 3.92 -4.06 -3.36
CA ASN A 109 3.26 -3.76 -2.08
C ASN A 109 2.46 -2.45 -2.16
N SER A 110 2.97 -1.42 -2.83
CA SER A 110 2.24 -0.15 -3.01
C SER A 110 1.01 -0.33 -3.91
N ILE A 111 1.10 -1.14 -4.97
CA ILE A 111 -0.03 -1.50 -5.83
C ILE A 111 -1.09 -2.27 -5.03
N SER A 112 -0.67 -3.25 -4.24
CA SER A 112 -1.55 -4.04 -3.37
C SER A 112 -2.21 -3.19 -2.28
N ALA A 113 -1.49 -2.24 -1.68
CA ALA A 113 -2.07 -1.29 -0.74
C ALA A 113 -3.20 -0.48 -1.38
N ILE A 114 -3.03 -0.02 -2.63
CA ILE A 114 -4.11 0.65 -3.37
C ILE A 114 -5.27 -0.31 -3.63
N ALA A 115 -5.03 -1.56 -4.04
CA ALA A 115 -6.09 -2.55 -4.22
C ALA A 115 -6.90 -2.75 -2.93
N LYS A 116 -6.22 -2.91 -1.78
CA LYS A 116 -6.84 -3.05 -0.46
C LYS A 116 -7.65 -1.80 -0.07
N ILE A 117 -7.13 -0.59 -0.31
CA ILE A 117 -7.87 0.66 -0.07
C ILE A 117 -9.14 0.71 -0.93
N LEU A 118 -9.02 0.48 -2.24
CA LEU A 118 -10.16 0.55 -3.15
C LEU A 118 -11.24 -0.49 -2.84
N LYS A 119 -10.84 -1.70 -2.43
CA LYS A 119 -11.75 -2.80 -2.09
C LYS A 119 -12.40 -2.63 -0.72
N TYR A 120 -11.62 -2.31 0.32
CA TYR A 120 -12.08 -2.41 1.72
C TYR A 120 -12.37 -1.05 2.38
N ASN A 121 -11.81 0.05 1.87
CA ASN A 121 -11.91 1.36 2.51
C ASN A 121 -11.95 2.53 1.51
N SER A 122 -12.97 2.53 0.65
CA SER A 122 -13.11 3.46 -0.47
C SER A 122 -14.26 4.46 -0.36
N ALA A 123 -14.96 4.53 0.77
CA ALA A 123 -16.11 5.43 0.95
C ALA A 123 -15.77 6.91 0.71
N GLY A 124 -14.54 7.32 1.07
CA GLY A 124 -14.02 8.67 0.84
C GLY A 124 -13.41 8.91 -0.55
N LEU A 125 -13.50 7.96 -1.48
CA LEU A 125 -12.82 7.99 -2.78
C LEU A 125 -13.78 7.86 -3.96
N ASN A 126 -13.46 8.54 -5.05
CA ASN A 126 -14.04 8.22 -6.35
C ASN A 126 -13.25 7.06 -7.00
N VAL A 127 -13.62 5.82 -6.67
CA VAL A 127 -12.92 4.61 -7.14
C VAL A 127 -12.70 4.60 -8.65
N HIS A 128 -13.70 5.03 -9.43
CA HIS A 128 -13.66 5.03 -10.89
C HIS A 128 -12.50 5.85 -11.48
N GLU A 129 -12.04 6.89 -10.77
CA GLU A 129 -10.92 7.72 -11.20
C GLU A 129 -9.58 6.96 -11.15
N PHE A 130 -9.43 6.03 -10.21
CA PHE A 130 -8.17 5.33 -9.97
C PHE A 130 -8.05 4.01 -10.72
N LEU A 131 -9.18 3.40 -11.12
CA LEU A 131 -9.19 2.08 -11.76
C LEU A 131 -8.37 1.97 -13.04
N PRO A 132 -8.43 2.92 -14.01
CA PRO A 132 -7.60 2.83 -15.21
C PRO A 132 -6.10 2.80 -14.89
N ARG A 133 -5.69 3.52 -13.84
CA ARG A 133 -4.30 3.60 -13.39
C ARG A 133 -3.89 2.30 -12.68
N PHE A 134 -4.74 1.80 -11.78
CA PHE A 134 -4.55 0.51 -11.12
C PHE A 134 -4.31 -0.62 -12.11
N ILE A 135 -5.18 -0.75 -13.13
CA ILE A 135 -5.04 -1.76 -14.18
C ILE A 135 -3.74 -1.59 -14.96
N SER A 136 -3.30 -0.35 -15.21
CA SER A 136 -2.05 -0.08 -15.95
C SER A 136 -0.77 -0.49 -15.22
N TRP A 137 -0.83 -0.74 -13.91
CA TRP A 137 0.32 -1.19 -13.12
C TRP A 137 0.48 -2.71 -13.07
N LEU A 138 -0.50 -3.45 -13.59
CA LEU A 138 -0.46 -4.90 -13.70
C LEU A 138 0.37 -5.32 -14.94
N PRO A 139 1.01 -6.51 -14.93
CA PRO A 139 0.94 -7.54 -13.89
C PRO A 139 1.88 -7.31 -12.70
N VAL A 140 1.61 -8.05 -11.63
CA VAL A 140 2.46 -8.19 -10.42
C VAL A 140 2.70 -9.68 -10.14
N TRP A 141 3.87 -10.04 -9.63
CA TRP A 141 4.24 -11.44 -9.38
C TRP A 141 5.41 -11.69 -8.41
N ASN A 142 6.10 -10.64 -7.97
CA ASN A 142 7.29 -10.76 -7.11
C ASN A 142 6.90 -11.02 -5.65
N ASP A 143 5.87 -10.33 -5.14
CA ASP A 143 5.39 -10.53 -3.77
C ASP A 143 4.21 -11.51 -3.73
N HIS A 144 4.52 -12.78 -3.43
CA HIS A 144 3.52 -13.85 -3.38
C HIS A 144 2.46 -13.69 -2.28
N GLU A 145 2.73 -12.92 -1.23
CA GLU A 145 1.76 -12.66 -0.16
C GLU A 145 0.75 -11.58 -0.58
N GLU A 146 1.21 -10.61 -1.38
CA GLU A 146 0.40 -9.48 -1.83
C GLU A 146 -0.37 -9.76 -3.13
N VAL A 147 0.19 -10.59 -4.02
CA VAL A 147 -0.41 -11.03 -5.30
C VAL A 147 -1.88 -11.46 -5.17
N PRO A 148 -2.29 -12.29 -4.18
CA PRO A 148 -3.68 -12.66 -4.01
C PRO A 148 -4.62 -11.47 -3.84
N TYR A 149 -4.25 -10.44 -3.07
CA TYR A 149 -5.11 -9.27 -2.84
C TYR A 149 -5.30 -8.42 -4.10
N VAL A 150 -4.25 -8.30 -4.90
CA VAL A 150 -4.29 -7.56 -6.18
C VAL A 150 -5.24 -8.25 -7.16
N TYR A 151 -5.05 -9.56 -7.36
CA TYR A 151 -5.87 -10.29 -8.33
C TYR A 151 -7.27 -10.61 -7.83
N ASP A 152 -7.49 -10.75 -6.52
CA ASP A 152 -8.83 -10.85 -5.92
C ASP A 152 -9.65 -9.59 -6.22
N TYR A 153 -9.07 -8.39 -6.03
CA TYR A 153 -9.75 -7.15 -6.43
C TYR A 153 -9.92 -7.03 -7.96
N PHE A 154 -8.93 -7.44 -8.74
CA PHE A 154 -9.07 -7.47 -10.20
C PHE A 154 -10.21 -8.40 -10.65
N CYS A 155 -10.36 -9.58 -10.04
CA CYS A 155 -11.45 -10.51 -10.29
C CYS A 155 -12.82 -9.87 -9.97
N ASP A 156 -12.95 -9.15 -8.84
CA ASP A 156 -14.19 -8.41 -8.53
C ASP A 156 -14.58 -7.45 -9.68
N LEU A 157 -13.60 -6.75 -10.26
CA LEU A 157 -13.84 -5.84 -11.38
C LEU A 157 -14.30 -6.57 -12.64
N VAL A 158 -13.71 -7.75 -12.92
CA VAL A 158 -14.07 -8.60 -14.06
C VAL A 158 -15.50 -9.14 -13.88
N GLU A 159 -15.82 -9.67 -12.70
CA GLU A 159 -17.14 -10.21 -12.37
C GLU A 159 -18.22 -9.12 -12.41
N ALA A 160 -17.89 -7.91 -11.97
CA ALA A 160 -18.75 -6.72 -12.07
C ALA A 160 -18.83 -6.14 -13.49
N GLN A 161 -18.10 -6.70 -14.47
CA GLN A 161 -18.00 -6.19 -15.85
C GLN A 161 -17.65 -4.70 -15.91
N HIS A 162 -16.77 -4.25 -14.99
CA HIS A 162 -16.54 -2.85 -14.76
C HIS A 162 -16.04 -2.13 -16.04
N PRO A 163 -16.59 -0.95 -16.41
CA PRO A 163 -16.24 -0.27 -17.67
C PRO A 163 -14.74 0.03 -17.86
N ALA A 164 -13.99 0.20 -16.78
CA ALA A 164 -12.54 0.37 -16.83
C ALA A 164 -11.79 -0.80 -17.48
N LEU A 165 -12.40 -2.00 -17.51
CA LEU A 165 -11.86 -3.19 -18.18
C LEU A 165 -12.31 -3.32 -19.63
N GLN A 166 -13.31 -2.53 -20.08
CA GLN A 166 -13.90 -2.63 -21.41
C GLN A 166 -13.04 -1.97 -22.52
N GLY A 167 -11.71 -1.96 -22.32
CA GLY A 167 -10.72 -1.42 -23.26
C GLY A 167 -10.02 -2.52 -24.06
N ASP A 168 -8.84 -2.19 -24.61
CA ASP A 168 -7.99 -3.14 -25.34
C ASP A 168 -7.58 -4.33 -24.44
N PRO A 169 -8.04 -5.57 -24.72
CA PRO A 169 -7.75 -6.75 -23.91
C PRO A 169 -6.24 -7.04 -23.83
N SER A 170 -5.46 -6.57 -24.80
CA SER A 170 -4.01 -6.72 -24.78
C SER A 170 -3.36 -5.98 -23.60
N ARG A 171 -4.01 -4.96 -23.02
CA ARG A 171 -3.51 -4.26 -21.81
C ARG A 171 -3.70 -5.06 -20.53
N ILE A 172 -4.57 -6.07 -20.57
CA ILE A 172 -4.99 -6.85 -19.39
C ILE A 172 -4.25 -8.20 -19.33
N PHE A 173 -3.96 -8.81 -20.48
CA PHE A 173 -3.41 -10.17 -20.58
C PHE A 173 -2.02 -10.24 -21.23
N GLN A 174 -1.22 -9.18 -21.15
CA GLN A 174 0.18 -9.24 -21.59
C GLN A 174 1.00 -10.08 -20.61
N VAL A 175 1.13 -11.37 -20.91
CA VAL A 175 2.20 -12.22 -20.38
C VAL A 175 3.46 -11.83 -21.16
N ALA A 176 4.43 -11.22 -20.47
CA ALA A 176 5.74 -10.90 -21.02
C ALA A 176 6.56 -12.18 -21.25
#